data_AF-A0A7U9N920-F1
#
_entry.id   AF-A0A7U9N920-F1
#
_cell.length_a   1.000
_cell.length_b   1.000
_cell.length_c   1.000
_cell.angle_alpha   90.00
_cell.angle_beta   90.00
_cell.angle_gamma   90.00
#
_symmetry.space_group_name_H-M   'P 1'
#
loop_
_entity.id
_entity.type
_entity.pdbx_description
1 polymer ?
#
loop_
_entity_poly.entity_id
_entity_poly.type
_entity_poly.pdbx_seq_one_letter_code
_entity_poly.pdbx_strand_id
1 'polypeptide(L)'
;MIFLPHIILLLQLLRVIAYDICYDWEYKHGEYLLYTVFSVLLIFIYAAVLCYLHLMPYKDKNPVSLRLKIMKGATKIFRLCFWGILAQPFLYFFKLYTPALVLFSGSGMSVVLFDAVAAFFFFYFLILNGCIRILCTCRSLGVWKRVVFVFFLWIPLIHLFLARYLSRRAKIEYDAEVYRFENRQIRADSEVCATKYPIVLLHGIGFRDLQYFNYWGRIPAELVRNGATVYYGHQQAWGTIEDNALIIRDTIEKILAENHCDKVNIIAHSKGGLDARYLISGLHMENQVASLTTISTPHRGSELLNVLNKLPDSVYRLVASLFDSTYKRLGDPAPDCYHASKQLSSEFCKTFNETYKDAPCVYYQSYASYVKHTLGDHLLSIPNLIMFFTGAPKNDGLVSIESAKWGHFKTVFASSGRRGISHGDMIDLKREDYKGFDVIEAYIRIVSELKNLGF
;
A
#
# COMPACT_ATOMS: atom_id res chain seq x y z
N MET A 1 29.80 -17.29 1.79
CA MET A 1 28.52 -17.49 2.53
C MET A 1 28.41 -18.85 3.20
N ILE A 2 28.89 -19.93 2.58
CA ILE A 2 28.88 -21.27 3.19
C ILE A 2 29.90 -21.34 4.34
N PHE A 3 31.15 -20.92 4.09
CA PHE A 3 32.24 -20.93 5.09
C PHE A 3 32.33 -19.67 5.95
N LEU A 4 31.76 -18.55 5.48
CA LEU A 4 31.85 -17.25 6.15
C LEU A 4 31.33 -17.26 7.60
N PRO A 5 30.23 -17.95 7.95
CA PRO A 5 29.76 -18.04 9.34
C PRO A 5 30.78 -18.70 10.30
N HIS A 6 31.74 -19.46 9.75
CA HIS A 6 32.71 -20.27 10.48
C HIS A 6 34.08 -19.60 10.58
N ILE A 7 34.12 -18.31 10.91
CA ILE A 7 35.36 -17.53 11.00
C ILE A 7 36.34 -18.14 12.01
N ILE A 8 35.83 -18.76 13.08
CA ILE A 8 36.65 -19.42 14.10
C ILE A 8 37.35 -20.63 13.51
N LEU A 9 36.63 -21.52 12.81
CA LEU A 9 37.23 -22.69 12.17
C LEU A 9 38.17 -22.31 11.01
N LEU A 10 37.87 -21.25 10.26
CA LEU A 10 38.75 -20.74 9.20
C LEU A 10 40.08 -20.20 9.76
N LEU A 11 40.04 -19.47 10.89
CA LEU A 11 41.26 -19.02 11.57
C LEU A 11 42.08 -20.21 12.08
N GLN A 12 41.44 -21.27 12.58
CA GLN A 12 42.16 -22.48 12.98
C GLN A 12 42.78 -23.19 11.78
N LEU A 13 42.06 -23.30 10.66
CA LEU A 13 42.59 -23.87 9.43
C LEU A 13 43.82 -23.11 8.92
N LEU A 14 43.80 -21.77 8.97
CA LEU A 14 44.96 -20.95 8.59
C LEU A 14 46.18 -21.21 9.47
N ARG A 15 45.98 -21.55 10.75
CA ARG A 15 47.08 -21.93 11.64
C ARG A 15 47.74 -23.24 11.20
N VAL A 16 46.93 -24.24 10.85
CA VAL A 16 47.44 -25.53 10.34
C VAL A 16 48.23 -25.32 9.05
N ILE A 17 47.67 -24.54 8.12
CA ILE A 17 48.32 -24.22 6.84
C ILE A 17 49.63 -23.45 7.07
N ALA A 18 49.66 -22.48 7.99
CA ALA A 18 50.88 -21.74 8.30
C ALA A 18 51.97 -22.65 8.91
N TYR A 19 51.57 -23.58 9.77
CA TYR A 19 52.46 -24.59 10.33
C TYR A 19 53.06 -25.49 9.23
N ASP A 20 52.21 -26.05 8.36
CA ASP A 20 52.65 -26.93 7.27
C ASP A 20 53.61 -26.22 6.30
N ILE A 21 53.29 -24.99 5.89
CA ILE A 21 54.14 -24.18 4.99
C ILE A 21 55.51 -23.88 5.64
N CYS A 22 55.54 -23.49 6.91
CA CYS A 22 56.79 -23.17 7.59
C CYS A 22 57.61 -24.42 7.93
N TYR A 23 56.95 -25.56 8.17
CA TYR A 23 57.58 -26.86 8.34
C TYR A 23 58.30 -27.30 7.06
N ASP A 24 57.63 -27.21 5.91
CA ASP A 24 58.20 -27.56 4.60
C ASP A 24 59.37 -26.65 4.19
N TRP A 25 59.44 -25.42 4.71
CA TRP A 25 60.49 -24.44 4.40
C TRP A 25 61.62 -24.37 5.44
N GLU A 26 61.66 -25.29 6.41
CA GLU A 26 62.61 -25.30 7.54
C GLU A 26 62.66 -23.99 8.35
N TYR A 27 61.64 -23.14 8.21
CA TYR A 27 61.63 -21.79 8.76
C TYR A 27 60.90 -21.76 10.11
N LYS A 28 61.54 -22.35 11.13
CA LYS A 28 60.97 -22.64 12.46
C LYS A 28 60.39 -21.44 13.24
N HIS A 29 60.66 -20.19 12.82
CA HIS A 29 60.23 -18.98 13.53
C HIS A 29 59.22 -18.10 12.75
N GLY A 30 58.91 -18.42 11.48
CA GLY A 30 58.00 -17.60 10.67
C GLY A 30 56.53 -17.97 10.73
N GLU A 31 56.19 -19.10 11.33
CA GLU A 31 54.81 -19.59 11.44
C GLU A 31 53.90 -18.53 12.08
N TYR A 32 54.32 -17.96 13.20
CA TYR A 32 53.54 -16.96 13.92
C TYR A 32 53.33 -15.69 13.10
N LEU A 33 54.35 -15.25 12.35
CA LEU A 33 54.26 -14.07 11.48
C LEU A 33 53.29 -14.33 10.33
N LEU A 34 53.44 -15.47 9.65
CA LEU A 34 52.60 -15.87 8.52
C LEU A 34 51.13 -16.04 8.95
N TYR A 35 50.90 -16.75 10.07
CA TYR A 35 49.59 -16.92 10.68
C TYR A 35 48.93 -15.56 11.02
N THR A 36 49.70 -14.65 11.62
CA THR A 36 49.19 -13.32 12.01
C THR A 36 48.77 -12.53 10.77
N VAL A 37 49.61 -12.49 9.73
CA VAL A 37 49.32 -11.79 8.48
C VAL A 37 48.05 -12.35 7.82
N PHE A 38 47.95 -13.67 7.68
CA PHE A 38 46.77 -14.30 7.08
C PHE A 38 45.50 -14.11 7.92
N SER A 39 45.61 -14.14 9.25
CA SER A 39 44.49 -13.89 10.16
C SER A 39 43.97 -12.47 10.05
N VAL A 40 44.87 -11.46 10.02
CA VAL A 40 44.49 -10.06 9.83
C VAL A 40 43.79 -9.85 8.49
N LEU A 41 44.32 -10.42 7.41
CA LEU A 41 43.71 -10.35 6.09
C LEU A 41 42.31 -11.00 6.07
N LEU A 42 42.16 -12.19 6.65
CA LEU A 42 40.89 -12.89 6.72
C LEU A 42 39.85 -12.10 7.52
N ILE A 43 40.24 -11.54 8.68
CA ILE A 43 39.37 -10.70 9.51
C ILE A 43 38.95 -9.44 8.73
N PHE A 44 39.86 -8.80 8.01
CA PHE A 44 39.55 -7.64 7.18
C PHE A 44 38.55 -7.98 6.06
N ILE A 45 38.78 -9.08 5.33
CA ILE A 45 37.85 -9.57 4.30
C ILE A 45 36.49 -9.90 4.92
N TYR A 46 36.47 -10.59 6.05
CA TYR A 46 35.26 -10.94 6.78
C TYR A 46 34.45 -9.69 7.17
N ALA A 47 35.12 -8.69 7.76
CA ALA A 47 34.52 -7.42 8.12
C ALA A 47 33.99 -6.66 6.90
N ALA A 48 34.77 -6.58 5.82
CA ALA A 48 34.36 -5.93 4.57
C ALA A 48 33.10 -6.58 3.97
N VAL A 49 33.04 -7.91 3.96
CA VAL A 49 31.85 -8.65 3.48
C VAL A 49 30.65 -8.41 4.40
N LEU A 50 30.84 -8.40 5.72
CA LEU A 50 29.76 -8.07 6.66
C LEU A 50 29.24 -6.65 6.45
N CYS A 51 30.12 -5.65 6.34
CA CYS A 51 29.74 -4.27 6.05
C CYS A 51 28.95 -4.19 4.73
N TYR A 52 29.41 -4.88 3.68
CA TYR A 52 28.70 -4.93 2.41
C TYR A 52 27.29 -5.53 2.57
N LEU A 53 27.16 -6.67 3.24
CA LEU A 53 25.87 -7.34 3.46
C LEU A 53 24.92 -6.49 4.32
N HIS A 54 25.42 -5.81 5.36
CA HIS A 54 24.60 -5.07 6.32
C HIS A 54 24.25 -3.64 5.91
N LEU A 55 25.09 -2.97 5.11
CA LEU A 55 24.93 -1.56 4.79
C LEU A 55 24.52 -1.33 3.33
N MET A 56 25.07 -2.09 2.39
CA MET A 56 24.90 -1.75 0.97
C MET A 56 23.51 -2.12 0.45
N PRO A 57 22.84 -1.21 -0.29
CA PRO A 57 21.63 -1.54 -1.01
C PRO A 57 21.95 -2.50 -2.14
N TYR A 58 20.96 -3.29 -2.56
CA TYR A 58 21.14 -4.19 -3.69
C TYR A 58 21.33 -3.41 -4.99
N LYS A 59 22.35 -3.77 -5.76
CA LYS A 59 22.54 -3.25 -7.12
C LYS A 59 21.49 -3.88 -8.03
N ASP A 60 20.44 -3.12 -8.28
CA ASP A 60 19.38 -3.48 -9.20
C ASP A 60 19.63 -2.91 -10.59
N LYS A 61 19.31 -3.70 -11.62
CA LYS A 61 19.40 -3.25 -13.02
C LYS A 61 18.22 -2.34 -13.38
N ASN A 62 17.07 -2.54 -12.72
CA ASN A 62 15.92 -1.70 -12.96
C ASN A 62 16.17 -0.30 -12.37
N PRO A 63 15.79 0.79 -13.06
CA PRO A 63 15.92 2.17 -12.59
C PRO A 63 14.87 2.51 -11.51
N VAL A 64 14.84 1.71 -10.45
CA VAL A 64 13.93 1.87 -9.32
C VAL A 64 14.55 2.71 -8.20
N SER A 65 13.69 3.30 -7.37
CA SER A 65 14.11 4.11 -6.21
C SER A 65 15.03 3.36 -5.23
N LEU A 66 15.87 4.09 -4.50
CA LEU A 66 16.77 3.54 -3.47
C LEU A 66 16.01 2.68 -2.44
N ARG A 67 14.80 3.11 -2.04
CA ARG A 67 13.90 2.36 -1.16
C ARG A 67 13.64 0.94 -1.67
N LEU A 68 13.31 0.79 -2.95
CA LEU A 68 13.03 -0.51 -3.57
C LEU A 68 14.29 -1.38 -3.66
N LYS A 69 15.46 -0.76 -3.92
CA LYS A 69 16.76 -1.45 -3.90
C LYS A 69 17.09 -2.00 -2.51
N ILE A 70 16.87 -1.22 -1.45
CA ILE A 70 17.04 -1.67 -0.06
C ILE A 70 16.09 -2.84 0.25
N MET A 71 14.81 -2.71 -0.13
CA MET A 71 13.79 -3.74 0.08
C MET A 71 14.11 -5.05 -0.64
N LYS A 72 14.50 -4.99 -1.92
CA LYS A 72 14.91 -6.17 -2.71
C LYS A 72 16.17 -6.79 -2.13
N GLY A 73 17.12 -5.98 -1.67
CA GLY A 73 18.31 -6.47 -0.97
C GLY A 73 17.99 -7.33 0.24
N ALA A 74 17.00 -6.95 1.05
CA ALA A 74 16.54 -7.78 2.15
C ALA A 74 16.03 -9.17 1.69
N THR A 75 15.23 -9.22 0.62
CA THR A 75 14.77 -10.52 0.07
C THR A 75 15.91 -11.40 -0.45
N LYS A 76 16.98 -10.78 -0.98
CA LYS A 76 18.19 -11.49 -1.41
C LYS A 76 18.98 -12.01 -0.20
N ILE A 77 19.10 -11.22 0.87
CA ILE A 77 19.70 -11.63 2.14
C ILE A 77 18.96 -12.85 2.72
N PHE A 78 17.61 -12.85 2.71
CA PHE A 78 16.86 -14.02 3.17
C PHE A 78 17.12 -15.26 2.35
N ARG A 79 17.14 -15.14 1.01
CA ARG A 79 17.48 -16.28 0.13
C ARG A 79 18.90 -16.78 0.40
N LEU A 80 19.84 -15.86 0.61
CA LEU A 80 21.23 -16.17 0.94
C LEU A 80 21.34 -16.92 2.28
N CYS A 81 20.65 -16.44 3.32
CA CYS A 81 20.61 -17.09 4.63
C CYS A 81 19.93 -18.46 4.56
N PHE A 82 18.85 -18.60 3.79
CA PHE A 82 18.16 -19.89 3.63
C PHE A 82 19.10 -20.97 3.07
N TRP A 83 19.80 -20.68 1.97
CA TRP A 83 20.78 -21.63 1.39
C TRP A 83 22.01 -21.80 2.28
N GLY A 84 22.46 -20.73 2.95
CA GLY A 84 23.56 -20.79 3.90
C GLY A 84 23.29 -21.74 5.07
N ILE A 85 22.11 -21.59 5.71
CA ILE A 85 21.65 -22.44 6.81
C ILE A 85 21.49 -23.90 6.35
N LEU A 86 20.88 -24.12 5.17
CA LEU A 86 20.69 -25.47 4.63
C LEU A 86 22.03 -26.19 4.34
N ALA A 87 23.08 -25.43 4.03
CA ALA A 87 24.41 -25.99 3.78
C ALA A 87 25.18 -26.34 5.08
N GLN A 88 24.80 -25.80 6.25
CA GLN A 88 25.57 -25.99 7.49
C GLN A 88 25.67 -27.46 7.90
N PRO A 89 24.59 -28.28 7.90
CA PRO A 89 24.69 -29.69 8.27
C PRO A 89 25.67 -30.48 7.40
N PHE A 90 25.79 -30.13 6.10
CA PHE A 90 26.74 -30.76 5.20
C PHE A 90 28.19 -30.47 5.61
N LEU A 91 28.51 -29.25 6.03
CA LEU A 91 29.86 -28.88 6.46
C LEU A 91 30.30 -29.66 7.72
N TYR A 92 29.38 -29.81 8.67
CA TYR A 92 29.64 -30.59 9.88
C TYR A 92 29.66 -32.10 9.62
N PHE A 93 28.77 -32.62 8.77
CA PHE A 93 28.68 -34.05 8.44
C PHE A 93 29.91 -34.53 7.66
N PHE A 94 30.31 -33.80 6.62
CA PHE A 94 31.51 -34.12 5.83
C PHE A 94 32.80 -33.77 6.53
N LYS A 95 32.73 -33.27 7.78
CA LYS A 95 33.91 -33.12 8.62
C LYS A 95 34.97 -32.26 7.91
N LEU A 96 34.55 -31.29 7.10
CA LEU A 96 35.41 -30.43 6.27
C LEU A 96 36.38 -29.59 7.11
N TYR A 97 36.17 -29.53 8.42
CA TYR A 97 37.01 -28.87 9.42
C TYR A 97 37.96 -29.82 10.17
N THR A 98 37.96 -31.12 9.86
CA THR A 98 38.78 -32.12 10.58
C THR A 98 40.26 -31.76 10.58
N PRO A 99 40.88 -31.29 9.47
CA PRO A 99 42.27 -30.82 9.48
C PRO A 99 42.52 -29.71 10.51
N ALA A 100 41.57 -28.78 10.64
CA ALA A 100 41.65 -27.66 11.59
C ALA A 100 41.50 -28.08 13.07
N LEU A 101 40.98 -29.28 13.34
CA LEU A 101 40.75 -29.81 14.69
C LEU A 101 41.83 -30.82 15.13
N VAL A 102 42.69 -31.31 14.22
CA VAL A 102 43.70 -32.35 14.50
C VAL A 102 44.77 -31.89 15.50
N LEU A 103 45.06 -30.58 15.58
CA LEU A 103 46.10 -30.03 16.47
C LEU A 103 45.75 -29.99 17.97
N PHE A 104 44.52 -30.34 18.37
CA PHE A 104 44.09 -30.22 19.77
C PHE A 104 43.50 -31.53 20.31
N SER A 105 44.32 -32.26 21.07
CA SER A 105 43.88 -33.37 21.92
C SER A 105 43.03 -32.84 23.08
N GLY A 106 41.70 -32.95 22.98
CA GLY A 106 40.77 -32.79 24.12
C GLY A 106 39.84 -31.57 24.09
N SER A 107 40.07 -30.55 23.24
CA SER A 107 39.24 -29.32 23.19
C SER A 107 38.44 -29.12 21.89
N GLY A 108 38.51 -30.06 20.94
CA GLY A 108 37.82 -29.90 19.64
C GLY A 108 36.30 -29.69 19.73
N MET A 109 35.64 -30.27 20.73
CA MET A 109 34.19 -30.13 20.92
C MET A 109 33.77 -28.71 21.32
N SER A 110 34.56 -28.03 22.18
CA SER A 110 34.24 -26.66 22.61
C SER A 110 34.43 -25.67 21.46
N VAL A 111 35.45 -25.85 20.62
CA VAL A 111 35.69 -25.02 19.42
C VAL A 111 34.53 -25.13 18.44
N VAL A 112 34.07 -26.36 18.16
CA VAL A 112 32.91 -26.60 17.29
C VAL A 112 31.64 -25.97 17.87
N LEU A 113 31.45 -26.03 19.18
CA LEU A 113 30.31 -25.38 19.85
C LEU A 113 30.36 -23.86 19.72
N PHE A 114 31.51 -23.22 19.99
CA PHE A 114 31.67 -21.77 19.83
C PHE A 114 31.45 -21.32 18.39
N ASP A 115 31.97 -22.09 17.43
CA ASP A 115 31.78 -21.80 16.01
C ASP A 115 30.31 -21.96 15.58
N ALA A 116 29.60 -22.98 16.07
CA ALA A 116 28.17 -23.13 15.85
C ALA A 116 27.36 -21.95 16.41
N VAL A 117 27.72 -21.45 17.60
CA VAL A 117 27.12 -20.25 18.20
C VAL A 117 27.41 -19.01 17.36
N ALA A 118 28.66 -18.82 16.90
CA ALA A 118 29.03 -17.71 16.01
C ALA A 118 28.27 -17.77 14.68
N ALA A 119 28.15 -18.95 14.07
CA ALA A 119 27.40 -19.16 12.85
C ALA A 119 25.90 -18.87 13.04
N PHE A 120 25.32 -19.26 14.18
CA PHE A 120 23.95 -18.90 14.54
C PHE A 120 23.76 -17.39 14.58
N PHE A 121 24.60 -16.65 15.31
CA PHE A 121 24.51 -15.19 15.41
C PHE A 121 24.73 -14.50 14.07
N PHE A 122 25.65 -15.01 13.24
CA PHE A 122 25.88 -14.51 11.88
C PHE A 122 24.59 -14.51 11.05
N PHE A 123 23.89 -15.65 10.99
CA PHE A 123 22.62 -15.71 10.25
C PHE A 123 21.50 -14.92 10.94
N TYR A 124 21.42 -14.98 12.27
CA TYR A 124 20.42 -14.24 13.05
C TYR A 124 20.46 -12.73 12.74
N PHE A 125 21.64 -12.11 12.79
CA PHE A 125 21.79 -10.67 12.53
C PHE A 125 21.51 -10.30 11.08
N LEU A 126 21.88 -11.15 10.12
CA LEU A 126 21.57 -10.92 8.70
C LEU A 126 20.06 -10.95 8.42
N ILE A 127 19.35 -11.93 8.98
CA ILE A 127 17.89 -12.01 8.85
C ILE A 127 17.27 -10.79 9.56
N LEU A 128 17.81 -10.37 10.72
CA LEU A 128 17.29 -9.25 11.49
C LEU A 128 17.39 -7.96 10.69
N ASN A 129 18.56 -7.73 10.10
CA ASN A 129 18.80 -6.63 9.19
C ASN A 129 17.84 -6.66 7.98
N GLY A 130 17.62 -7.83 7.37
CA GLY A 130 16.66 -7.99 6.28
C GLY A 130 15.23 -7.63 6.69
N CYS A 131 14.78 -8.06 7.87
CA CYS A 131 13.46 -7.73 8.37
C CYS A 131 13.31 -6.23 8.66
N ILE A 132 14.29 -5.60 9.31
CA ILE A 132 14.30 -4.16 9.57
C ILE A 132 14.21 -3.37 8.26
N ARG A 133 15.03 -3.73 7.26
CA ARG A 133 14.98 -3.10 5.93
C ARG A 133 13.56 -3.12 5.37
N ILE A 134 12.89 -4.27 5.34
CA ILE A 134 11.52 -4.38 4.81
C ILE A 134 10.53 -3.60 5.67
N LEU A 135 10.61 -3.65 6.99
CA LEU A 135 9.73 -2.90 7.90
C LEU A 135 9.82 -1.38 7.66
N CYS A 136 11.02 -0.87 7.39
CA CYS A 136 11.24 0.54 7.10
C CYS A 136 10.82 0.92 5.67
N THR A 137 11.02 0.03 4.69
CA THR A 137 10.84 0.39 3.26
C THR A 137 9.50 -0.01 2.64
N CYS A 138 8.84 -1.07 3.11
CA CYS A 138 7.65 -1.67 2.49
C CYS A 138 6.38 -0.88 2.83
N ARG A 139 5.79 -0.16 1.86
CA ARG A 139 4.63 0.71 2.08
C ARG A 139 3.32 -0.05 2.22
N SER A 140 3.20 -1.19 1.54
CA SER A 140 2.05 -2.09 1.65
C SER A 140 1.91 -2.74 3.02
N LEU A 141 2.88 -2.53 3.93
CA LEU A 141 2.82 -2.99 5.29
C LEU A 141 2.27 -1.86 6.18
N GLY A 142 0.96 -1.90 6.44
CA GLY A 142 0.29 -0.96 7.35
C GLY A 142 0.92 -0.89 8.74
N VAL A 143 0.74 0.26 9.41
CA VAL A 143 1.42 0.63 10.67
C VAL A 143 1.27 -0.43 11.76
N TRP A 144 0.06 -0.96 11.97
CA TRP A 144 -0.20 -1.97 13.00
C TRP A 144 0.59 -3.27 12.80
N LYS A 145 0.74 -3.73 11.55
CA LYS A 145 1.55 -4.92 11.24
C LYS A 145 3.02 -4.67 11.56
N ARG A 146 3.51 -3.45 11.34
CA ARG A 146 4.88 -3.08 11.70
C ARG A 146 5.09 -3.14 13.21
N VAL A 147 4.17 -2.55 13.98
CA VAL A 147 4.21 -2.58 15.45
C VAL A 147 4.26 -4.02 15.96
N VAL A 148 3.33 -4.87 15.51
CA VAL A 148 3.29 -6.29 15.89
C VAL A 148 4.61 -6.98 15.54
N PHE A 149 5.12 -6.81 14.31
CA PHE A 149 6.35 -7.48 13.91
C PHE A 149 7.57 -7.02 14.68
N VAL A 150 7.68 -5.74 15.07
CA VAL A 150 8.80 -5.24 15.88
C VAL A 150 8.87 -5.95 17.24
N PHE A 151 7.74 -6.28 17.87
CA PHE A 151 7.74 -7.02 19.14
C PHE A 151 8.23 -8.46 18.98
N PHE A 152 7.81 -9.15 17.91
CA PHE A 152 8.16 -10.55 17.68
C PHE A 152 9.49 -10.77 16.94
N LEU A 153 10.10 -9.69 16.45
CA LEU A 153 11.30 -9.73 15.62
C LEU A 153 12.52 -10.35 16.32
N TRP A 154 12.59 -10.23 17.65
CA TRP A 154 13.74 -10.61 18.47
C TRP A 154 13.77 -12.10 18.84
N ILE A 155 12.74 -12.86 18.47
CA ILE A 155 12.62 -14.29 18.81
C ILE A 155 13.11 -15.14 17.62
N PRO A 156 14.24 -15.86 17.72
CA PRO A 156 14.93 -16.47 16.57
C PRO A 156 14.06 -17.37 15.69
N LEU A 157 13.20 -18.21 16.27
CA LEU A 157 12.34 -19.13 15.51
C LEU A 157 11.14 -18.43 14.87
N ILE A 158 10.52 -17.47 15.58
CA ILE A 158 9.38 -16.70 15.08
C ILE A 158 9.82 -15.82 13.91
N HIS A 159 11.01 -15.24 14.03
CA HIS A 159 11.59 -14.36 13.04
C HIS A 159 11.78 -15.01 11.66
N LEU A 160 11.99 -16.34 11.57
CA LEU A 160 12.03 -17.05 10.28
C LEU A 160 10.67 -17.03 9.56
N PHE A 161 9.57 -17.21 10.30
CA PHE A 161 8.22 -17.09 9.75
C PHE A 161 7.90 -15.65 9.32
N LEU A 162 8.33 -14.66 10.13
CA LEU A 162 8.21 -13.25 9.79
C LEU A 162 9.00 -12.90 8.54
N ALA A 163 10.25 -13.35 8.41
CA ALA A 163 11.08 -13.12 7.24
C ALA A 163 10.42 -13.67 5.96
N ARG A 164 9.80 -14.85 6.03
CA ARG A 164 9.03 -15.41 4.90
C ARG A 164 7.83 -14.54 4.53
N TYR A 165 7.05 -14.08 5.51
CA TYR A 165 5.91 -13.19 5.28
C TYR A 165 6.35 -11.86 4.66
N LEU A 166 7.33 -11.19 5.29
CA LEU A 166 7.88 -9.91 4.86
C LEU A 166 8.48 -10.01 3.47
N SER A 167 9.22 -11.09 3.16
CA SER A 167 9.77 -11.33 1.83
C SER A 167 8.69 -11.42 0.75
N ARG A 168 7.55 -12.05 1.05
CA ARG A 168 6.44 -12.17 0.10
C ARG A 168 5.80 -10.81 -0.16
N ARG A 169 5.54 -10.01 0.89
CA ARG A 169 4.99 -8.65 0.74
C ARG A 169 5.94 -7.72 -0.01
N ALA A 170 7.22 -7.75 0.34
CA ALA A 170 8.27 -7.00 -0.36
C ALA A 170 8.32 -7.36 -1.84
N LYS A 171 8.23 -8.65 -2.19
CA LYS A 171 8.19 -9.08 -3.60
C LYS A 171 6.97 -8.53 -4.34
N ILE A 172 5.77 -8.66 -3.77
CA ILE A 172 4.53 -8.17 -4.39
C ILE A 172 4.62 -6.66 -4.66
N GLU A 173 5.07 -5.89 -3.68
CA GLU A 173 5.22 -4.44 -3.83
C GLU A 173 6.32 -4.06 -4.83
N TYR A 174 7.45 -4.77 -4.80
CA TYR A 174 8.53 -4.53 -5.77
C TYR A 174 8.05 -4.81 -7.21
N ASP A 175 7.40 -5.94 -7.45
CA ASP A 175 6.91 -6.33 -8.78
C ASP A 175 5.86 -5.32 -9.27
N ALA A 176 4.95 -4.86 -8.41
CA ALA A 176 3.96 -3.83 -8.73
C ALA A 176 4.60 -2.48 -9.10
N GLU A 177 5.60 -2.03 -8.34
CA GLU A 177 6.30 -0.76 -8.61
C GLU A 177 7.16 -0.81 -9.88
N VAL A 178 7.79 -1.95 -10.18
CA VAL A 178 8.49 -2.15 -11.45
C VAL A 178 7.51 -2.07 -12.61
N TYR A 179 6.38 -2.77 -12.51
CA TYR A 179 5.35 -2.73 -13.55
C TYR A 179 4.81 -1.32 -13.79
N ARG A 180 4.55 -0.55 -12.71
CA ARG A 180 4.17 0.88 -12.82
C ARG A 180 5.25 1.71 -13.49
N PHE A 181 6.52 1.47 -13.16
CA PHE A 181 7.63 2.16 -13.78
C PHE A 181 7.70 1.88 -15.28
N GLU A 182 7.59 0.62 -15.69
CA GLU A 182 7.56 0.21 -17.10
C GLU A 182 6.36 0.82 -17.83
N ASN A 183 5.16 0.76 -17.24
CA ASN A 183 3.96 1.40 -17.80
C ASN A 183 4.16 2.92 -18.00
N ARG A 184 4.79 3.60 -17.05
CA ARG A 184 5.10 5.04 -17.16
C ARG A 184 6.05 5.32 -18.31
N GLN A 185 7.05 4.47 -18.54
CA GLN A 185 7.96 4.64 -19.68
C GLN A 185 7.24 4.42 -21.01
N ILE A 186 6.40 3.38 -21.09
CA ILE A 186 5.61 3.09 -22.30
C ILE A 186 4.63 4.24 -22.61
N ARG A 187 4.08 4.89 -21.57
CA ARG A 187 3.08 5.96 -21.71
C ARG A 187 3.66 7.38 -21.68
N ALA A 188 4.97 7.56 -21.60
CA ALA A 188 5.59 8.87 -21.36
C ALA A 188 5.11 9.93 -22.37
N ASP A 189 4.87 9.52 -23.62
CA ASP A 189 4.50 10.43 -24.72
C ASP A 189 3.04 10.27 -25.19
N SER A 190 2.24 9.38 -24.57
CA SER A 190 0.91 9.04 -25.10
C SER A 190 -0.25 9.82 -24.47
N GLU A 191 0.03 10.58 -23.40
CA GLU A 191 -0.94 11.44 -22.69
C GLU A 191 -2.33 10.80 -22.58
N VAL A 192 -2.39 9.53 -22.18
CA VAL A 192 -3.60 8.69 -22.27
C VAL A 192 -4.79 9.22 -21.46
N CYS A 193 -4.56 10.14 -20.52
CA CYS A 193 -5.56 10.78 -19.69
C CYS A 193 -5.81 12.26 -20.04
N ALA A 194 -5.25 12.79 -21.13
CA ALA A 194 -5.55 14.15 -21.61
C ALA A 194 -6.96 14.24 -22.21
N THR A 195 -7.96 14.40 -21.34
CA THR A 195 -9.36 14.66 -21.69
C THR A 195 -9.54 16.05 -22.29
N LYS A 196 -10.61 16.24 -23.08
CA LYS A 196 -10.98 17.53 -23.66
C LYS A 196 -11.31 18.56 -22.57
N TYR A 197 -11.98 18.14 -21.52
CA TYR A 197 -12.36 18.98 -20.39
C TYR A 197 -11.58 18.62 -19.10
N PRO A 198 -11.30 19.59 -18.22
CA PRO A 198 -10.67 19.35 -16.92
C PRO A 198 -11.48 18.38 -16.06
N ILE A 199 -10.79 17.63 -15.20
CA ILE A 199 -11.40 16.67 -14.29
C ILE A 199 -11.56 17.28 -12.91
N VAL A 200 -12.77 17.22 -12.34
CA VAL A 200 -13.06 17.64 -10.96
C VAL A 200 -13.33 16.41 -10.11
N LEU A 201 -12.50 16.22 -9.09
CA LEU A 201 -12.61 15.11 -8.15
C LEU A 201 -13.47 15.51 -6.95
N LEU A 202 -14.56 14.77 -6.72
CA LEU A 202 -15.48 15.01 -5.60
C LEU A 202 -15.44 13.89 -4.57
N HIS A 203 -14.95 14.19 -3.36
CA HIS A 203 -14.92 13.26 -2.25
C HIS A 203 -16.29 13.02 -1.59
N GLY A 204 -16.37 11.96 -0.77
CA GLY A 204 -17.52 11.65 0.06
C GLY A 204 -17.45 12.22 1.48
N ILE A 205 -18.31 11.72 2.36
CA ILE A 205 -18.37 12.16 3.76
C ILE A 205 -17.09 11.85 4.55
N GLY A 206 -16.82 12.66 5.59
CA GLY A 206 -15.76 12.41 6.55
C GLY A 206 -14.35 12.65 6.04
N PHE A 207 -14.18 13.40 4.94
CA PHE A 207 -12.86 13.76 4.43
C PHE A 207 -12.87 15.19 3.86
N ARG A 208 -11.68 15.81 3.81
CA ARG A 208 -11.44 17.09 3.12
C ARG A 208 -10.24 16.94 2.21
N ASP A 209 -10.28 17.59 1.06
CA ASP A 209 -9.15 17.61 0.14
C ASP A 209 -7.92 18.30 0.78
N LEU A 210 -6.74 17.71 0.55
CA LEU A 210 -5.40 18.27 0.80
C LEU A 210 -4.95 18.62 2.23
N GLN A 211 -5.79 18.55 3.26
CA GLN A 211 -5.41 19.13 4.57
C GLN A 211 -4.45 18.29 5.43
N TYR A 212 -4.52 16.96 5.40
CA TYR A 212 -3.59 16.11 6.19
C TYR A 212 -3.09 14.90 5.40
N PHE A 213 -3.95 14.32 4.56
CA PHE A 213 -3.63 13.28 3.60
C PHE A 213 -4.54 13.47 2.39
N ASN A 214 -3.99 13.43 1.16
CA ASN A 214 -4.81 13.49 -0.05
C ASN A 214 -5.83 12.33 -0.03
N TYR A 215 -7.13 12.67 -0.06
CA TYR A 215 -8.25 11.73 -0.04
C TYR A 215 -8.11 10.65 -1.12
N TRP A 216 -7.65 11.07 -2.29
CA TRP A 216 -7.49 10.27 -3.49
C TRP A 216 -6.14 9.53 -3.56
N GLY A 217 -5.39 9.51 -2.45
CA GLY A 217 -4.12 8.81 -2.33
C GLY A 217 -3.12 9.17 -3.44
N ARG A 218 -2.72 8.18 -4.25
CA ARG A 218 -1.77 8.31 -5.36
C ARG A 218 -2.43 8.67 -6.70
N ILE A 219 -3.76 8.62 -6.81
CA ILE A 219 -4.49 8.70 -8.09
C ILE A 219 -4.24 10.03 -8.84
N PRO A 220 -4.42 11.21 -8.23
CA PRO A 220 -4.39 12.47 -8.98
C PRO A 220 -3.03 12.76 -9.63
N ALA A 221 -1.94 12.48 -8.90
CA ALA A 221 -0.58 12.68 -9.41
C ALA A 221 -0.28 11.79 -10.63
N GLU A 222 -0.86 10.59 -10.68
CA GLU A 222 -0.69 9.71 -11.83
C GLU A 222 -1.60 10.09 -12.99
N LEU A 223 -2.81 10.59 -12.74
CA LEU A 223 -3.66 11.15 -13.81
C LEU A 223 -2.98 12.36 -14.48
N VAL A 224 -2.45 13.30 -13.69
CA VAL A 224 -1.72 14.47 -14.19
C VAL A 224 -0.48 14.05 -14.98
N ARG A 225 0.28 13.07 -14.48
CA ARG A 225 1.43 12.51 -15.21
C ARG A 225 1.05 11.91 -16.57
N ASN A 226 -0.19 11.43 -16.72
CA ASN A 226 -0.71 10.90 -17.98
C ASN A 226 -1.49 11.97 -18.79
N GLY A 227 -1.30 13.26 -18.50
CA GLY A 227 -1.82 14.38 -19.31
C GLY A 227 -3.15 14.96 -18.84
N ALA A 228 -3.76 14.46 -17.76
CA ALA A 228 -5.01 15.03 -17.26
C ALA A 228 -4.80 16.37 -16.55
N THR A 229 -5.74 17.30 -16.73
CA THR A 229 -5.87 18.48 -15.86
C THR A 229 -6.83 18.15 -14.73
N VAL A 230 -6.36 18.17 -13.48
CA VAL A 230 -7.12 17.67 -12.32
C VAL A 230 -7.30 18.76 -11.27
N TYR A 231 -8.54 18.95 -10.86
CA TYR A 231 -8.99 19.85 -9.81
C TYR A 231 -9.77 19.09 -8.73
N TYR A 232 -9.98 19.75 -7.59
CA TYR A 232 -10.73 19.24 -6.44
C TYR A 232 -11.98 20.07 -6.24
N GLY A 233 -13.07 19.45 -5.76
CA GLY A 233 -14.33 20.16 -5.50
C GLY A 233 -14.32 21.01 -4.22
N HIS A 234 -13.40 20.76 -3.30
CA HIS A 234 -13.23 21.51 -2.04
C HIS A 234 -14.47 21.58 -1.15
N GLN A 235 -15.41 20.67 -1.34
CA GLN A 235 -16.63 20.59 -0.55
C GLN A 235 -16.36 20.19 0.91
N GLN A 236 -17.37 20.33 1.78
CA GLN A 236 -17.24 20.02 3.19
C GLN A 236 -17.33 18.51 3.47
N ALA A 237 -16.70 18.07 4.56
CA ALA A 237 -16.67 16.67 4.95
C ALA A 237 -18.04 16.18 5.43
N TRP A 238 -18.77 17.05 6.12
CA TRP A 238 -20.11 16.78 6.65
C TRP A 238 -21.14 17.82 6.20
N GLY A 239 -20.93 18.49 5.08
CA GLY A 239 -21.93 19.38 4.49
C GLY A 239 -23.10 18.61 3.88
N THR A 240 -24.27 19.24 3.82
CA THR A 240 -25.45 18.71 3.11
C THR A 240 -25.16 18.58 1.61
N ILE A 241 -26.01 17.86 0.87
CA ILE A 241 -25.90 17.75 -0.60
C ILE A 241 -26.00 19.14 -1.24
N GLU A 242 -26.93 19.96 -0.76
CA GLU A 242 -27.26 21.28 -1.28
C GLU A 242 -26.12 22.28 -1.03
N ASP A 243 -25.61 22.34 0.21
CA ASP A 243 -24.52 23.25 0.57
C ASP A 243 -23.22 22.89 -0.15
N ASN A 244 -22.89 21.60 -0.21
CA ASN A 244 -21.72 21.14 -0.96
C ASN A 244 -21.83 21.48 -2.44
N ALA A 245 -23.01 21.33 -3.04
CA ALA A 245 -23.19 21.65 -4.45
C ALA A 245 -22.98 23.14 -4.75
N LEU A 246 -23.37 24.05 -3.85
CA LEU A 246 -23.06 25.48 -4.02
C LEU A 246 -21.55 25.73 -4.04
N ILE A 247 -20.79 25.10 -3.13
CA ILE A 247 -19.32 25.20 -3.10
C ILE A 247 -18.71 24.64 -4.39
N ILE A 248 -19.22 23.50 -4.87
CA ILE A 248 -18.74 22.84 -6.08
C ILE A 248 -19.05 23.70 -7.31
N ARG A 249 -20.23 24.32 -7.41
CA ARG A 249 -20.57 25.26 -8.48
C ARG A 249 -19.54 26.37 -8.57
N ASP A 250 -19.33 27.07 -7.46
CA ASP A 250 -18.41 28.22 -7.40
C ASP A 250 -16.97 27.80 -7.77
N THR A 251 -16.60 26.55 -7.46
CA THR A 251 -15.32 25.97 -7.84
C THR A 251 -15.25 25.66 -9.34
N ILE A 252 -16.28 25.06 -9.92
CA ILE A 252 -16.36 24.78 -11.36
C ILE A 252 -16.32 26.08 -12.16
N GLU A 253 -17.07 27.11 -11.78
CA GLU A 253 -17.08 28.39 -12.48
C GLU A 253 -15.68 29.01 -12.57
N LYS A 254 -14.89 28.92 -11.49
CA LYS A 254 -13.47 29.33 -11.51
C LYS A 254 -12.64 28.49 -12.46
N ILE A 255 -12.80 27.16 -12.44
CA ILE A 255 -12.07 26.25 -13.33
C ILE A 255 -12.37 26.54 -14.80
N LEU A 256 -13.65 26.76 -15.15
CA LEU A 256 -14.06 27.10 -16.51
C LEU A 256 -13.41 28.41 -16.97
N ALA A 257 -13.40 29.43 -16.10
CA ALA A 257 -12.76 30.71 -16.38
C ALA A 257 -11.23 30.59 -16.55
N GLU A 258 -10.57 29.82 -15.68
CA GLU A 258 -9.12 29.60 -15.71
C GLU A 258 -8.65 28.81 -16.94
N ASN A 259 -9.43 27.83 -17.39
CA ASN A 259 -9.05 26.93 -18.48
C ASN A 259 -9.64 27.36 -19.84
N HIS A 260 -10.45 28.41 -19.88
CA HIS A 260 -11.15 28.86 -21.08
C HIS A 260 -11.94 27.73 -21.77
N CYS A 261 -12.67 26.95 -20.97
CA CYS A 261 -13.50 25.85 -21.44
C CYS A 261 -14.94 25.98 -20.94
N ASP A 262 -15.87 25.31 -21.62
CA ASP A 262 -17.30 25.40 -21.29
C ASP A 262 -17.78 24.32 -20.32
N LYS A 263 -17.01 23.23 -20.17
CA LYS A 263 -17.41 22.06 -19.39
C LYS A 263 -16.28 21.47 -18.56
N VAL A 264 -16.66 20.66 -17.57
CA VAL A 264 -15.78 19.78 -16.79
C VAL A 264 -16.25 18.32 -16.80
N ASN A 265 -15.33 17.40 -16.52
CA ASN A 265 -15.61 15.99 -16.23
C ASN A 265 -15.59 15.77 -14.72
N ILE A 266 -16.69 15.29 -14.14
CA ILE A 266 -16.76 15.02 -12.70
C ILE A 266 -16.46 13.54 -12.46
N ILE A 267 -15.50 13.26 -11.56
CA ILE A 267 -15.31 11.92 -10.99
C ILE A 267 -15.58 12.01 -9.49
N ALA A 268 -16.63 11.33 -9.05
CA ALA A 268 -17.14 11.45 -7.71
C ALA A 268 -17.13 10.11 -6.98
N HIS A 269 -16.77 10.14 -5.70
CA HIS A 269 -16.78 8.95 -4.85
C HIS A 269 -17.81 9.09 -3.73
N SER A 270 -18.52 8.00 -3.42
CA SER A 270 -19.46 7.96 -2.29
C SER A 270 -20.51 9.10 -2.38
N LYS A 271 -20.75 9.85 -1.28
CA LYS A 271 -21.67 11.01 -1.27
C LYS A 271 -21.41 12.03 -2.38
N GLY A 272 -20.16 12.23 -2.81
CA GLY A 272 -19.85 13.21 -3.85
C GLY A 272 -20.62 12.99 -5.16
N GLY A 273 -21.05 11.75 -5.45
CA GLY A 273 -21.87 11.48 -6.62
C GLY A 273 -23.32 11.97 -6.49
N LEU A 274 -23.85 12.08 -5.27
CA LEU A 274 -25.14 12.72 -5.00
C LEU A 274 -25.01 14.25 -5.07
N ASP A 275 -23.93 14.80 -4.50
CA ASP A 275 -23.58 16.22 -4.61
C ASP A 275 -23.53 16.67 -6.09
N ALA A 276 -22.84 15.89 -6.94
CA ALA A 276 -22.78 16.14 -8.37
C ALA A 276 -24.14 16.05 -9.08
N ARG A 277 -24.99 15.09 -8.70
CA ARG A 277 -26.32 14.96 -9.33
C ARG A 277 -27.24 16.12 -8.97
N TYR A 278 -27.19 16.59 -7.73
CA TYR A 278 -27.92 17.78 -7.31
C TYR A 278 -27.37 19.03 -8.00
N LEU A 279 -26.05 19.18 -8.07
CA LEU A 279 -25.40 20.25 -8.83
C LEU A 279 -25.90 20.33 -10.28
N ILE A 280 -25.93 19.19 -10.97
CA ILE A 280 -26.35 19.13 -12.38
C ILE A 280 -27.85 19.46 -12.50
N SER A 281 -28.72 18.75 -11.77
CA SER A 281 -30.17 18.79 -11.99
C SER A 281 -30.88 19.87 -11.16
N GLY A 282 -30.48 20.03 -9.90
CA GLY A 282 -31.07 20.97 -8.95
C GLY A 282 -30.52 22.40 -9.04
N LEU A 283 -29.24 22.56 -9.40
CA LEU A 283 -28.64 23.88 -9.65
C LEU A 283 -28.49 24.22 -11.14
N HIS A 284 -29.05 23.39 -12.02
CA HIS A 284 -29.09 23.60 -13.47
C HIS A 284 -27.71 23.81 -14.13
N MET A 285 -26.72 23.01 -13.72
CA MET A 285 -25.36 23.04 -14.26
C MET A 285 -25.11 22.01 -15.37
N GLU A 286 -26.15 21.44 -15.97
CA GLU A 286 -26.02 20.42 -17.02
C GLU A 286 -25.22 20.89 -18.24
N ASN A 287 -25.18 22.21 -18.49
CA ASN A 287 -24.43 22.78 -19.61
C ASN A 287 -22.93 22.95 -19.31
N GLN A 288 -22.54 22.90 -18.04
CA GLN A 288 -21.17 23.05 -17.54
C GLN A 288 -20.51 21.71 -17.20
N VAL A 289 -21.27 20.61 -17.30
CA VAL A 289 -20.77 19.26 -17.01
C VAL A 289 -20.83 18.43 -18.29
N ALA A 290 -19.71 17.82 -18.67
CA ALA A 290 -19.62 16.92 -19.82
C ALA A 290 -19.95 15.49 -19.41
N SER A 291 -19.40 15.05 -18.28
CA SER A 291 -19.63 13.72 -17.73
C SER A 291 -19.67 13.70 -16.21
N LEU A 292 -20.40 12.73 -15.67
CA LEU A 292 -20.38 12.33 -14.26
C LEU A 292 -20.04 10.84 -14.16
N THR A 293 -18.88 10.55 -13.58
CA THR A 293 -18.45 9.20 -13.22
C THR A 293 -18.58 9.01 -11.72
N THR A 294 -19.44 8.09 -11.29
CA THR A 294 -19.59 7.78 -9.86
C THR A 294 -18.91 6.47 -9.46
N ILE A 295 -18.18 6.50 -8.34
CA ILE A 295 -17.45 5.36 -7.78
C ILE A 295 -18.04 5.05 -6.41
N SER A 296 -18.67 3.89 -6.25
CA SER A 296 -19.26 3.47 -4.96
C SER A 296 -20.22 4.51 -4.35
N THR A 297 -20.96 5.26 -5.17
CA THR A 297 -21.95 6.24 -4.68
C THR A 297 -23.24 5.54 -4.22
N PRO A 298 -23.80 5.85 -3.04
CA PRO A 298 -25.05 5.25 -2.58
C PRO A 298 -26.26 5.88 -3.27
N HIS A 299 -26.45 5.65 -4.58
CA HIS A 299 -27.56 6.27 -5.32
C HIS A 299 -28.95 5.84 -4.83
N ARG A 300 -29.06 4.70 -4.14
CA ARG A 300 -30.31 4.22 -3.48
C ARG A 300 -30.16 4.17 -1.96
N GLY A 301 -29.25 4.98 -1.44
CA GLY A 301 -28.90 5.03 -0.03
C GLY A 301 -28.05 3.86 0.43
N SER A 302 -27.72 3.85 1.71
CA SER A 302 -26.98 2.78 2.36
C SER A 302 -27.84 2.12 3.43
N GLU A 303 -27.87 0.80 3.42
CA GLU A 303 -28.64 -0.01 4.37
C GLU A 303 -28.13 0.21 5.81
N LEU A 304 -26.86 0.56 5.98
CA LEU A 304 -26.28 0.97 7.26
C LEU A 304 -27.01 2.19 7.85
N LEU A 305 -27.30 3.19 7.02
CA LEU A 305 -27.94 4.43 7.46
C LEU A 305 -29.41 4.20 7.81
N ASN A 306 -30.07 3.23 7.18
CA ASN A 306 -31.43 2.83 7.56
C ASN A 306 -31.46 2.21 8.98
N VAL A 307 -30.39 1.53 9.40
CA VAL A 307 -30.25 1.03 10.78
C VAL A 307 -29.94 2.16 11.74
N LEU A 308 -28.97 3.02 11.40
CA LEU A 308 -28.58 4.15 12.27
C LEU A 308 -29.74 5.13 12.48
N ASN A 309 -30.59 5.35 11.48
CA ASN A 309 -31.76 6.22 11.59
C ASN A 309 -32.87 5.66 12.50
N LYS A 310 -32.81 4.38 12.91
CA LYS A 310 -33.72 3.82 13.91
C LYS A 310 -33.29 4.10 15.36
N LEU A 311 -32.09 4.64 15.57
CA LEU A 311 -31.64 5.05 16.89
C LEU A 311 -32.50 6.23 17.40
N PRO A 312 -32.68 6.37 18.73
CA PRO A 312 -33.32 7.55 19.29
C PRO A 312 -32.64 8.84 18.84
N ASP A 313 -33.43 9.85 18.47
CA ASP A 313 -32.91 11.09 17.86
C ASP A 313 -31.87 11.79 18.74
N SER A 314 -32.05 11.77 20.07
CA SER A 314 -31.10 12.31 21.04
C SER A 314 -29.73 11.63 20.99
N VAL A 315 -29.70 10.30 20.83
CA VAL A 315 -28.46 9.52 20.70
C VAL A 315 -27.78 9.84 19.38
N TYR A 316 -28.55 9.94 18.29
CA TYR A 316 -28.01 10.29 16.99
C TYR A 316 -27.37 11.68 17.01
N ARG A 317 -28.08 12.68 17.55
CA ARG A 317 -27.57 14.05 17.68
C ARG A 317 -26.33 14.13 18.55
N LEU A 318 -26.26 13.36 19.63
CA LEU A 318 -25.05 13.28 20.45
C LEU A 318 -23.86 12.78 19.63
N VAL A 319 -24.01 11.65 18.91
CA VAL A 319 -22.95 11.11 18.06
C VAL A 319 -22.54 12.10 16.96
N ALA A 320 -23.52 12.69 16.26
CA ALA A 320 -23.28 13.69 15.22
C ALA A 320 -22.50 14.91 15.77
N SER A 321 -22.88 15.43 16.94
CA SER A 321 -22.21 16.58 17.56
C SER A 321 -20.73 16.31 17.90
N LEU A 322 -20.36 15.06 18.20
CA LEU A 322 -18.97 14.65 18.42
C LEU A 322 -18.18 14.68 17.12
N PHE A 323 -18.79 14.22 16.01
CA PHE A 323 -18.19 14.34 14.68
C PHE A 323 -18.03 15.81 14.30
N ASP A 324 -19.08 16.62 14.39
CA ASP A 324 -19.05 18.03 14.03
C ASP A 324 -17.98 18.79 14.82
N SER A 325 -17.90 18.57 16.13
CA SER A 325 -16.88 19.18 16.99
C SER A 325 -15.45 18.78 16.57
N THR A 326 -15.26 17.52 16.16
CA THR A 326 -13.96 17.01 15.71
C THR A 326 -13.58 17.61 14.36
N TYR A 327 -14.49 17.60 13.39
CA TYR A 327 -14.23 18.10 12.04
C TYR A 327 -14.10 19.63 12.00
N LYS A 328 -14.81 20.34 12.87
CA LYS A 328 -14.61 21.78 13.06
C LYS A 328 -13.20 22.12 13.53
N ARG A 329 -12.65 21.36 14.48
CA ARG A 329 -11.24 21.50 14.90
C ARG A 329 -10.25 21.12 13.80
N LEU A 330 -10.62 20.17 12.94
CA LEU A 330 -9.86 19.81 11.76
C LEU A 330 -10.04 20.82 10.61
N GLY A 331 -10.87 21.85 10.76
CA GLY A 331 -10.98 22.98 9.84
C GLY A 331 -12.21 22.97 8.93
N ASP A 332 -13.15 22.03 9.09
CA ASP A 332 -14.45 22.09 8.42
C ASP A 332 -15.25 23.28 8.99
N PRO A 333 -15.60 24.32 8.21
CA PRO A 333 -16.14 25.54 8.80
C PRO A 333 -17.56 25.37 9.35
N ALA A 334 -18.36 24.48 8.75
CA ALA A 334 -19.75 24.24 9.14
C ALA A 334 -20.17 22.77 8.95
N PRO A 335 -19.59 21.82 9.71
CA PRO A 335 -19.98 20.42 9.61
C PRO A 335 -21.41 20.21 10.11
N ASP A 336 -22.20 19.42 9.37
CA ASP A 336 -23.56 19.01 9.70
C ASP A 336 -23.73 17.51 9.51
N CYS A 337 -23.06 16.74 10.38
CA CYS A 337 -23.08 15.29 10.34
C CYS A 337 -24.49 14.73 10.43
N TYR A 338 -25.38 15.37 11.19
CA TYR A 338 -26.74 14.89 11.42
C TYR A 338 -27.60 14.91 10.16
N HIS A 339 -27.62 16.03 9.42
CA HIS A 339 -28.42 16.10 8.20
C HIS A 339 -27.72 15.37 7.04
N ALA A 340 -26.41 15.53 6.89
CA ALA A 340 -25.65 14.90 5.81
C ALA A 340 -25.74 13.37 5.83
N SER A 341 -25.73 12.73 7.00
CA SER A 341 -25.86 11.27 7.09
C SER A 341 -27.29 10.80 6.79
N LYS A 342 -28.32 11.56 7.17
CA LYS A 342 -29.73 11.25 6.84
C LYS A 342 -30.01 11.30 5.34
N GLN A 343 -29.31 12.17 4.62
CA GLN A 343 -29.36 12.26 3.15
C GLN A 343 -28.75 11.03 2.43
N LEU A 344 -28.16 10.09 3.17
CA LEU A 344 -27.66 8.82 2.64
C LEU A 344 -28.59 7.64 2.95
N SER A 345 -29.77 7.90 3.51
CA SER A 345 -30.81 6.88 3.71
C SER A 345 -31.49 6.48 2.40
N SER A 346 -32.03 5.27 2.35
CA SER A 346 -32.74 4.78 1.16
C SER A 346 -34.01 5.57 0.87
N GLU A 347 -34.69 6.04 1.92
CA GLU A 347 -35.89 6.88 1.80
C GLU A 347 -35.56 8.22 1.13
N PHE A 348 -34.58 8.95 1.67
CA PHE A 348 -34.14 10.21 1.06
C PHE A 348 -33.68 10.00 -0.38
N CYS A 349 -32.83 9.00 -0.63
CA CYS A 349 -32.29 8.75 -1.97
C CYS A 349 -33.38 8.38 -2.99
N LYS A 350 -34.47 7.72 -2.56
CA LYS A 350 -35.61 7.45 -3.42
C LYS A 350 -36.26 8.76 -3.88
N THR A 351 -36.61 9.64 -2.94
CA THR A 351 -37.18 10.96 -3.27
C THR A 351 -36.22 11.79 -4.10
N PHE A 352 -34.94 11.82 -3.73
CA PHE A 352 -33.88 12.50 -4.48
C PHE A 352 -33.83 12.06 -5.95
N ASN A 353 -33.93 10.75 -6.21
CA ASN A 353 -33.92 10.20 -7.58
C ASN A 353 -35.18 10.56 -8.38
N GLU A 354 -36.33 10.67 -7.72
CA GLU A 354 -37.58 11.07 -8.36
C GLU A 354 -37.58 12.57 -8.72
N THR A 355 -37.00 13.40 -7.86
CA THR A 355 -36.90 14.86 -8.03
C THR A 355 -35.79 15.26 -9.01
N TYR A 356 -34.57 14.75 -8.83
CA TYR A 356 -33.37 15.19 -9.56
C TYR A 356 -32.95 14.14 -10.59
N LYS A 357 -33.60 14.23 -11.76
CA LYS A 357 -33.37 13.33 -12.90
C LYS A 357 -32.09 13.71 -13.65
N ASP A 358 -31.49 12.70 -14.27
CA ASP A 358 -30.30 12.85 -15.11
C ASP A 358 -30.58 13.75 -16.32
N ALA A 359 -29.65 14.66 -16.61
CA ALA A 359 -29.75 15.57 -17.76
C ALA A 359 -29.28 14.86 -19.04
N PRO A 360 -30.06 14.83 -20.14
CA PRO A 360 -29.69 14.08 -21.35
C PRO A 360 -28.38 14.52 -22.03
N CYS A 361 -27.93 15.75 -21.78
CA CYS A 361 -26.69 16.31 -22.35
C CYS A 361 -25.43 15.96 -21.55
N VAL A 362 -25.55 15.26 -20.42
CA VAL A 362 -24.44 14.83 -19.57
C VAL A 362 -24.27 13.32 -19.68
N TYR A 363 -23.03 12.85 -19.81
CA TYR A 363 -22.72 11.42 -19.81
C TYR A 363 -22.61 10.88 -18.39
N TYR A 364 -23.48 9.94 -18.01
CA TYR A 364 -23.45 9.30 -16.69
C TYR A 364 -22.91 7.87 -16.77
N GLN A 365 -21.91 7.56 -15.96
CA GLN A 365 -21.43 6.19 -15.77
C GLN A 365 -21.14 5.90 -14.29
N SER A 366 -21.22 4.63 -13.90
CA SER A 366 -20.88 4.25 -12.53
C SER A 366 -20.13 2.93 -12.41
N TYR A 367 -19.40 2.84 -11.30
CA TYR A 367 -18.60 1.69 -10.91
C TYR A 367 -18.88 1.36 -9.44
N ALA A 368 -18.81 0.08 -9.11
CA ALA A 368 -18.94 -0.40 -7.74
C ALA A 368 -17.69 -1.17 -7.32
N SER A 369 -17.54 -1.41 -6.02
CA SER A 369 -16.60 -2.38 -5.48
C SER A 369 -17.29 -3.25 -4.43
N TYR A 370 -16.64 -4.33 -3.98
CA TYR A 370 -17.12 -5.08 -2.82
C TYR A 370 -16.00 -5.85 -2.12
N VAL A 371 -16.16 -6.03 -0.81
CA VAL A 371 -15.34 -6.96 -0.04
C VAL A 371 -15.96 -8.36 -0.10
N LYS A 372 -15.11 -9.40 -0.22
CA LYS A 372 -15.58 -10.79 -0.36
C LYS A 372 -15.99 -11.42 0.98
N HIS A 373 -15.59 -10.83 2.09
CA HIS A 373 -15.94 -11.23 3.45
C HIS A 373 -15.76 -10.05 4.41
N THR A 374 -16.42 -10.13 5.57
CA THR A 374 -16.51 -9.03 6.54
C THR A 374 -15.18 -8.56 7.12
N LEU A 375 -14.28 -9.49 7.44
CA LEU A 375 -12.94 -9.15 7.91
C LEU A 375 -11.99 -8.71 6.78
N GLY A 376 -12.53 -8.50 5.58
CA GLY A 376 -11.75 -8.05 4.43
C GLY A 376 -11.11 -6.70 4.72
N ASP A 377 -11.86 -5.73 5.24
CA ASP A 377 -11.31 -4.47 5.69
C ASP A 377 -11.49 -4.28 7.19
N HIS A 378 -10.39 -4.24 7.95
CA HIS A 378 -10.43 -4.04 9.39
C HIS A 378 -11.14 -2.74 9.80
N LEU A 379 -11.05 -1.68 8.99
CA LEU A 379 -11.73 -0.40 9.29
C LEU A 379 -13.23 -0.46 9.03
N LEU A 380 -13.68 -1.31 8.10
CA LEU A 380 -15.08 -1.39 7.67
C LEU A 380 -15.75 -2.72 8.04
N SER A 381 -15.15 -3.51 8.93
CA SER A 381 -15.66 -4.83 9.29
C SER A 381 -17.03 -4.75 9.95
N ILE A 382 -17.21 -3.81 10.90
CA ILE A 382 -18.49 -3.64 11.60
C ILE A 382 -19.58 -3.10 10.65
N PRO A 383 -19.36 -2.00 9.91
CA PRO A 383 -20.30 -1.55 8.87
C PRO A 383 -20.68 -2.64 7.87
N ASN A 384 -19.70 -3.37 7.33
CA ASN A 384 -19.94 -4.47 6.40
C ASN A 384 -20.84 -5.56 6.99
N LEU A 385 -20.61 -5.93 8.26
CA LEU A 385 -21.39 -6.94 8.95
C LEU A 385 -22.85 -6.52 9.11
N ILE A 386 -23.08 -5.26 9.51
CA ILE A 386 -24.42 -4.70 9.62
C ILE A 386 -25.12 -4.76 8.26
N MET A 387 -24.45 -4.27 7.21
CA MET A 387 -24.99 -4.31 5.85
C MET A 387 -25.31 -5.73 5.37
N PHE A 388 -24.46 -6.70 5.71
CA PHE A 388 -24.69 -8.11 5.39
C PHE A 388 -26.00 -8.61 6.02
N PHE A 389 -26.21 -8.34 7.31
CA PHE A 389 -27.44 -8.75 8.02
C PHE A 389 -28.69 -7.97 7.60
N THR A 390 -28.54 -6.77 7.03
CA THR A 390 -29.67 -5.98 6.51
C THR A 390 -30.04 -6.30 5.07
N GLY A 391 -29.52 -7.39 4.50
CA GLY A 391 -29.88 -7.86 3.16
C GLY A 391 -28.99 -7.35 2.02
N ALA A 392 -27.83 -6.73 2.34
CA ALA A 392 -26.83 -6.31 1.36
C ALA A 392 -25.55 -7.14 1.47
N PRO A 393 -25.56 -8.45 1.14
CA PRO A 393 -24.42 -9.33 1.37
C PRO A 393 -23.19 -9.01 0.50
N LYS A 394 -23.38 -8.35 -0.65
CA LYS A 394 -22.31 -7.85 -1.51
C LYS A 394 -22.23 -6.33 -1.41
N ASN A 395 -21.38 -5.85 -0.52
CA ASN A 395 -21.13 -4.43 -0.27
C ASN A 395 -19.63 -4.17 -0.10
N ASP A 396 -19.22 -2.92 -0.23
CA ASP A 396 -17.83 -2.47 -0.06
C ASP A 396 -17.48 -2.06 1.38
N GLY A 397 -18.41 -2.26 2.30
CA GLY A 397 -18.35 -1.84 3.70
C GLY A 397 -19.33 -0.71 4.02
N LEU A 398 -19.73 0.09 3.03
CA LEU A 398 -20.67 1.21 3.24
C LEU A 398 -21.79 1.26 2.20
N VAL A 399 -21.56 0.74 1.00
CA VAL A 399 -22.51 0.80 -0.12
C VAL A 399 -22.64 -0.57 -0.78
N SER A 400 -23.88 -0.97 -1.04
CA SER A 400 -24.18 -2.20 -1.76
C SER A 400 -23.97 -2.03 -3.26
N ILE A 401 -23.65 -3.10 -3.98
CA ILE A 401 -23.45 -3.04 -5.44
C ILE A 401 -24.70 -2.47 -6.13
N GLU A 402 -25.90 -2.88 -5.71
CA GLU A 402 -27.15 -2.43 -6.32
C GLU A 402 -27.42 -0.94 -6.07
N SER A 403 -27.05 -0.42 -4.90
CA SER A 403 -27.14 1.01 -4.64
C SER A 403 -26.14 1.82 -5.49
N ALA A 404 -24.97 1.26 -5.80
CA ALA A 404 -23.94 1.92 -6.62
C ALA A 404 -24.21 1.96 -8.14
N LYS A 405 -25.13 1.12 -8.66
CA LYS A 405 -25.47 1.11 -10.09
C LYS A 405 -26.25 2.36 -10.50
N TRP A 406 -25.73 3.12 -11.45
CA TRP A 406 -26.37 4.33 -11.99
C TRP A 406 -25.89 4.62 -13.42
N GLY A 407 -26.73 5.29 -14.22
CA GLY A 407 -26.43 5.59 -15.62
C GLY A 407 -25.94 4.36 -16.40
N HIS A 408 -24.88 4.54 -17.19
CA HIS A 408 -24.17 3.44 -17.82
C HIS A 408 -23.26 2.74 -16.80
N PHE A 409 -23.82 1.78 -16.05
CA PHE A 409 -23.05 0.95 -15.13
C PHE A 409 -22.02 0.10 -15.89
N LYS A 410 -20.75 0.19 -15.49
CA LYS A 410 -19.63 -0.45 -16.21
C LYS A 410 -19.22 -1.77 -15.60
N THR A 411 -18.70 -1.75 -14.38
CA THR A 411 -18.18 -2.96 -13.74
C THR A 411 -18.13 -2.86 -12.21
N VAL A 412 -17.91 -4.01 -11.59
CA VAL A 412 -17.66 -4.17 -10.17
C VAL A 412 -16.19 -4.52 -9.96
N PHE A 413 -15.45 -3.67 -9.26
CA PHE A 413 -14.07 -3.92 -8.90
C PHE A 413 -13.95 -4.90 -7.73
N ALA A 414 -13.12 -5.92 -7.92
CA ALA A 414 -12.78 -6.89 -6.89
C ALA A 414 -11.35 -7.42 -7.10
N SER A 415 -10.63 -7.63 -6.00
CA SER A 415 -9.30 -8.25 -6.06
C SER A 415 -9.42 -9.72 -6.46
N SER A 416 -8.42 -10.27 -7.15
CA SER A 416 -8.32 -11.73 -7.37
C SER A 416 -7.98 -12.50 -6.07
N GLY A 417 -7.54 -11.79 -5.03
CA GLY A 417 -7.34 -12.34 -3.69
C GLY A 417 -8.64 -12.67 -2.95
N ARG A 418 -8.50 -13.13 -1.70
CA ARG A 418 -9.63 -13.50 -0.82
C ARG A 418 -10.38 -12.31 -0.23
N ARG A 419 -9.77 -11.12 -0.23
CA ARG A 419 -10.25 -9.93 0.49
C ARG A 419 -11.37 -9.19 -0.23
N GLY A 420 -11.23 -8.98 -1.55
CA GLY A 420 -12.04 -8.00 -2.28
C GLY A 420 -11.47 -6.58 -2.16
N ILE A 421 -12.24 -5.58 -2.58
CA ILE A 421 -11.92 -4.15 -2.59
C ILE A 421 -12.99 -3.41 -1.80
N SER A 422 -12.57 -2.66 -0.78
CA SER A 422 -13.49 -1.91 0.09
C SER A 422 -13.72 -0.50 -0.42
N HIS A 423 -14.66 0.19 0.22
CA HIS A 423 -15.02 1.57 -0.09
C HIS A 423 -13.78 2.50 -0.09
N GLY A 424 -12.96 2.42 0.96
CA GLY A 424 -11.75 3.23 1.07
C GLY A 424 -10.61 2.82 0.13
N ASP A 425 -10.65 1.62 -0.44
CA ASP A 425 -9.60 1.18 -1.37
C ASP A 425 -9.75 1.82 -2.74
N MET A 426 -10.99 2.17 -3.14
CA MET A 426 -11.29 2.84 -4.40
C MET A 426 -10.76 4.28 -4.47
N ILE A 427 -10.33 4.84 -3.34
CA ILE A 427 -9.68 6.16 -3.26
C ILE A 427 -8.21 6.05 -2.82
N ASP A 428 -7.65 4.84 -2.83
CA ASP A 428 -6.27 4.57 -2.43
C ASP A 428 -5.94 5.02 -0.98
N LEU A 429 -6.93 4.98 -0.08
CA LEU A 429 -6.84 5.53 1.28
C LEU A 429 -5.64 4.99 2.06
N LYS A 430 -5.44 3.67 2.02
CA LYS A 430 -4.38 2.95 2.73
C LYS A 430 -3.08 2.85 1.94
N ARG A 431 -3.06 3.26 0.67
CA ARG A 431 -1.90 3.12 -0.25
C ARG A 431 -1.38 1.68 -0.32
N GLU A 432 -2.29 0.71 -0.21
CA GLU A 432 -1.99 -0.72 -0.30
C GLU A 432 -2.31 -1.24 -1.70
N ASP A 433 -1.47 -2.16 -2.18
CA ASP A 433 -1.68 -2.80 -3.48
C ASP A 433 -2.40 -4.14 -3.31
N TYR A 434 -3.41 -4.39 -4.15
CA TYR A 434 -4.27 -5.56 -4.08
C TYR A 434 -3.97 -6.52 -5.22
N LYS A 435 -3.97 -7.82 -4.91
CA LYS A 435 -3.67 -8.83 -5.94
C LYS A 435 -4.71 -8.75 -7.06
N GLY A 436 -4.23 -8.52 -8.29
CA GLY A 436 -5.06 -8.43 -9.49
C GLY A 436 -5.92 -7.16 -9.59
N PHE A 437 -5.68 -6.15 -8.75
CA PHE A 437 -6.37 -4.87 -8.82
C PHE A 437 -5.42 -3.73 -8.42
N ASP A 438 -5.21 -2.81 -9.35
CA ASP A 438 -4.51 -1.56 -9.11
C ASP A 438 -5.49 -0.40 -9.32
N VAL A 439 -5.77 0.33 -8.24
CA VAL A 439 -6.70 1.47 -8.27
C VAL A 439 -6.19 2.58 -9.19
N ILE A 440 -4.88 2.80 -9.27
CA ILE A 440 -4.31 3.85 -10.14
C ILE A 440 -4.61 3.51 -11.61
N GLU A 441 -4.33 2.26 -12.01
CA GLU A 441 -4.61 1.80 -13.37
C GLU A 441 -6.11 1.74 -13.69
N ALA A 442 -6.96 1.53 -12.68
CA ALA A 442 -8.40 1.62 -12.84
C ALA A 442 -8.83 3.05 -13.21
N TYR A 443 -8.34 4.08 -12.50
CA TYR A 443 -8.66 5.48 -12.82
C TYR A 443 -8.03 5.95 -14.12
N ILE A 444 -6.79 5.55 -14.43
CA ILE A 444 -6.17 5.85 -15.74
C ILE A 444 -7.04 5.32 -16.88
N ARG A 445 -7.56 4.10 -16.74
CA ARG A 445 -8.46 3.51 -17.74
C ARG A 445 -9.79 4.24 -17.85
N ILE A 446 -10.41 4.57 -16.72
CA ILE A 446 -11.67 5.35 -16.69
C ILE A 446 -11.48 6.68 -17.43
N VAL A 447 -10.40 7.41 -17.13
CA VAL A 447 -10.12 8.70 -17.75
C VAL A 447 -9.73 8.55 -19.22
N SER A 448 -8.98 7.51 -19.57
CA SER A 448 -8.65 7.21 -20.97
C SER A 448 -9.89 6.86 -21.79
N GLU A 449 -10.85 6.13 -21.21
CA GLU A 449 -12.15 5.87 -21.84
C GLU A 449 -12.94 7.17 -22.03
N LEU A 450 -12.97 8.07 -21.05
CA LEU A 450 -13.60 9.39 -21.19
C LEU A 450 -12.97 10.21 -22.33
N LYS A 451 -11.63 10.25 -22.40
CA LYS A 451 -10.89 10.89 -23.49
C LYS A 451 -11.30 10.31 -24.85
N ASN A 452 -11.37 8.98 -24.97
CA ASN A 452 -11.74 8.31 -26.22
C ASN A 452 -13.20 8.56 -26.63
N LEU A 453 -14.08 8.86 -25.66
CA LEU A 453 -15.46 9.27 -25.92
C LEU A 453 -15.58 10.77 -26.30
N GLY A 454 -14.48 11.53 -26.27
CA GLY A 454 -14.43 12.94 -26.64
C GLY A 454 -14.75 13.91 -25.50
N PHE A 455 -14.70 13.43 -24.26
CA PHE A 455 -14.87 14.25 -23.06
C PHE A 455 -13.55 14.79 -22.53
#